data_AF-A0A4V5NJ90-F1
#
_entry.id   AF-A0A4V5NJ90-F1
#
_cell.length_a   1.000
_cell.length_b   1.000
_cell.length_c   1.000
_cell.angle_alpha   90.00
_cell.angle_beta   90.00
_cell.angle_gamma   90.00
#
_symmetry.space_group_name_H-M   'P 1'
#
loop_
_entity.id
_entity.type
_entity.pdbx_description
1 polymer ?
#
loop_
_entity_poly.entity_id
_entity_poly.type
_entity_poly.pdbx_seq_one_letter_code
_entity_poly.pdbx_strand_id
1 'polypeptide(L)'
;MAYYTIAPLLHKDIFGKELGPANVKPGHMTLEVNISGKDLLGKAHYLHTRIELIITQQQKQSKSSGNFLTLSAATAKYGADAARVAMGDAGDGIEDANFEESVANSSILKLFELKKWCEETIFEAHLVSSAEEYAKVRDSNKVKNTDSIQRTGSFGFFDKIFENELNGLVQQAKTHYGATNYKLALKAGLYDLTSARDSYRSSTAAADVGMCAELVSRYIEYQALMLAPIAPHWADYVWTEVLKKPSTIQNATFPNVPDTNPELNAQTAYVRGTSSNITSAEGAQQKKMAKGKTVSFDPTKDKKLVIFAQAEYPKWQARYVDLVRDAFDGLTVDVKTITTKAADKSA
;
A
#
# COMPACT_ATOMS: atom_id res chain seq x y z
N MET A 1 -30.57 0.59 16.15
CA MET A 1 -29.28 0.28 16.82
C MET A 1 -29.37 0.15 18.33
N ALA A 2 -30.20 0.93 19.05
CA ALA A 2 -30.29 0.87 20.53
C ALA A 2 -30.56 -0.54 21.12
N TYR A 3 -31.24 -1.43 20.38
CA TYR A 3 -31.41 -2.81 20.83
C TYR A 3 -30.08 -3.58 20.93
N TYR A 4 -29.13 -3.35 20.01
CA TYR A 4 -27.86 -4.10 19.99
C TYR A 4 -27.00 -3.86 21.24
N THR A 5 -27.19 -2.74 21.95
CA THR A 5 -26.43 -2.46 23.18
C THR A 5 -26.90 -3.28 24.37
N ILE A 6 -28.17 -3.73 24.36
CA ILE A 6 -28.78 -4.51 25.44
C ILE A 6 -29.05 -5.96 25.02
N ALA A 7 -29.05 -6.28 23.74
CA ALA A 7 -29.30 -7.64 23.23
C ALA A 7 -28.43 -8.71 23.90
N PRO A 8 -27.10 -8.52 24.08
CA PRO A 8 -26.26 -9.50 24.77
C PRO A 8 -26.64 -9.74 26.24
N LEU A 9 -27.36 -8.79 26.86
CA LEU A 9 -27.87 -8.91 28.23
C LEU A 9 -29.22 -9.61 28.27
N LEU A 10 -30.03 -9.44 27.23
CA LEU A 10 -31.40 -9.95 27.16
C LEU A 10 -31.49 -11.41 26.71
N HIS A 11 -30.70 -11.80 25.72
CA HIS A 11 -30.74 -13.16 25.18
C HIS A 11 -29.37 -13.63 24.65
N LYS A 12 -29.14 -14.95 24.67
CA LYS A 12 -27.89 -15.58 24.22
C LYS A 12 -27.93 -16.05 22.77
N ASP A 13 -29.10 -16.41 22.28
CA ASP A 13 -29.30 -16.90 20.91
C ASP A 13 -30.04 -15.87 20.05
N ILE A 14 -29.94 -16.02 18.74
CA ILE A 14 -30.53 -15.08 17.77
C ILE A 14 -32.07 -15.09 17.77
N PHE A 15 -32.71 -16.14 18.30
CA PHE A 15 -34.17 -16.26 18.36
C PHE A 15 -34.75 -15.76 19.70
N GLY A 16 -33.91 -15.39 20.66
CA GLY A 16 -34.36 -14.90 21.97
C GLY A 16 -34.97 -15.98 22.86
N LYS A 17 -34.65 -17.25 22.62
CA LYS A 17 -35.19 -18.40 23.38
C LYS A 17 -34.43 -18.60 24.69
N GLU A 18 -33.13 -18.41 24.67
CA GLU A 18 -32.24 -18.52 25.83
C GLU A 18 -32.07 -17.15 26.47
N LEU A 19 -32.48 -17.08 27.75
CA LEU A 19 -32.34 -15.85 28.52
C LEU A 19 -30.87 -15.46 28.68
N GLY A 20 -30.63 -14.17 28.48
CA GLY A 20 -29.35 -13.55 28.72
C GLY A 20 -29.05 -13.37 30.21
N PRO A 21 -27.87 -12.85 30.55
CA PRO A 21 -27.43 -12.69 31.94
C PRO A 21 -28.34 -11.78 32.78
N ALA A 22 -29.13 -10.90 32.17
CA ALA A 22 -30.08 -10.06 32.90
C ALA A 22 -31.36 -10.81 33.33
N ASN A 23 -31.58 -12.04 32.83
CA ASN A 23 -32.73 -12.89 33.16
C ASN A 23 -34.10 -12.21 32.94
N VAL A 24 -34.17 -11.29 31.98
CA VAL A 24 -35.38 -10.55 31.63
C VAL A 24 -36.15 -11.31 30.55
N LYS A 25 -37.37 -11.74 30.87
CA LYS A 25 -38.26 -12.39 29.89
C LYS A 25 -38.92 -11.34 28.98
N PRO A 26 -39.32 -11.69 27.75
CA PRO A 26 -40.02 -10.76 26.86
C PRO A 26 -41.25 -10.11 27.50
N GLY A 27 -42.01 -10.86 28.32
CA GLY A 27 -43.18 -10.34 29.03
C GLY A 27 -42.88 -9.32 30.13
N HIS A 28 -41.63 -9.17 30.56
CA HIS A 28 -41.21 -8.17 31.55
C HIS A 28 -40.88 -6.81 30.90
N MET A 29 -40.73 -6.75 29.57
CA MET A 29 -40.41 -5.53 28.83
C MET A 29 -41.69 -4.73 28.54
N THR A 30 -42.19 -4.02 29.57
CA THR A 30 -43.34 -3.12 29.42
C THR A 30 -42.93 -1.78 28.80
N LEU A 31 -43.92 -0.97 28.38
CA LEU A 31 -43.67 0.34 27.76
C LEU A 31 -42.84 1.27 28.67
N GLU A 32 -43.11 1.26 29.98
CA GLU A 32 -42.41 2.08 30.97
C GLU A 32 -40.94 1.66 31.16
N VAL A 33 -40.66 0.36 31.18
CA VAL A 33 -39.29 -0.19 31.26
C VAL A 33 -38.48 0.22 30.02
N ASN A 34 -39.13 0.28 28.85
CA ASN A 34 -38.48 0.63 27.59
C ASN A 34 -38.25 2.16 27.43
N ILE A 35 -39.12 2.98 28.03
CA ILE A 35 -39.00 4.45 28.03
C ILE A 35 -37.91 4.91 29.00
N SER A 36 -37.86 4.35 30.21
CA SER A 36 -36.80 4.63 31.20
C SER A 36 -35.38 4.35 30.67
N GLY A 37 -35.21 3.26 29.91
CA GLY A 37 -33.94 2.94 29.25
C GLY A 37 -33.57 3.89 28.10
N LYS A 38 -34.56 4.46 27.40
CA LYS A 38 -34.32 5.46 26.35
C LYS A 38 -33.95 6.83 26.91
N ASP A 39 -34.49 7.23 28.05
CA ASP A 39 -34.19 8.52 28.68
C ASP A 39 -32.77 8.57 29.28
N LEU A 40 -32.19 7.41 29.61
CA LEU A 40 -30.78 7.27 30.00
C LEU A 40 -29.80 7.35 28.80
N LEU A 41 -30.29 7.09 27.58
CA LEU A 41 -29.50 7.13 26.35
C LEU A 41 -29.76 8.46 25.63
N GLY A 42 -28.93 9.46 25.95
CA GLY A 42 -29.04 10.84 25.45
C GLY A 42 -29.36 10.97 23.95
N LYS A 43 -30.19 11.97 23.62
CA LYS A 43 -30.68 12.26 22.27
C LYS A 43 -29.60 12.86 21.37
N ALA A 44 -28.98 12.04 20.51
CA ALA A 44 -28.44 12.44 19.22
C ALA A 44 -28.21 11.20 18.33
N HIS A 45 -29.19 10.83 17.50
CA HIS A 45 -29.03 9.71 16.56
C HIS A 45 -29.43 10.15 15.15
N TYR A 46 -28.47 10.72 14.41
CA TYR A 46 -28.52 10.76 12.95
C TYR A 46 -27.64 9.62 12.42
N LEU A 47 -28.26 8.63 11.77
CA LEU A 47 -27.54 7.56 11.08
C LEU A 47 -27.11 8.08 9.70
N HIS A 48 -25.81 8.16 9.45
CA HIS A 48 -25.29 8.21 8.09
C HIS A 48 -25.33 6.78 7.53
N THR A 49 -26.26 6.50 6.62
CA THR A 49 -26.38 5.20 5.97
C THR A 49 -25.94 5.36 4.53
N ARG A 50 -24.87 4.67 4.13
CA ARG A 50 -24.46 4.54 2.73
C ARG A 50 -24.83 3.13 2.29
N ILE A 51 -25.75 3.01 1.33
CA ILE A 51 -26.11 1.75 0.69
C ILE A 51 -25.55 1.83 -0.73
N GLU A 52 -24.48 1.08 -1.00
CA GLU A 52 -23.90 0.99 -2.34
C GLU A 52 -24.45 -0.25 -3.05
N LEU A 53 -24.83 -0.08 -4.31
CA LEU A 53 -25.26 -1.17 -5.16
C LEU A 53 -24.01 -1.82 -5.75
N ILE A 54 -23.74 -3.07 -5.38
CA ILE A 54 -22.62 -3.83 -5.96
C ILE A 54 -23.07 -4.41 -7.30
N ILE A 55 -22.39 -4.01 -8.37
CA ILE A 55 -22.45 -4.67 -9.68
C ILE A 55 -21.29 -5.67 -9.78
N THR A 56 -21.44 -6.74 -10.56
CA THR A 56 -20.38 -7.74 -10.75
C THR A 56 -20.09 -7.87 -12.21
N GLN A 57 -18.82 -7.82 -12.59
CA GLN A 57 -18.39 -7.84 -13.99
C GLN A 57 -19.11 -6.78 -14.85
N GLN A 58 -19.23 -5.55 -14.34
CA GLN A 58 -19.88 -4.41 -15.03
C GLN A 58 -21.37 -4.62 -15.38
N GLN A 59 -22.02 -5.62 -14.79
CA GLN A 59 -23.43 -5.90 -14.99
C GLN A 59 -24.18 -5.93 -13.66
N LYS A 60 -25.40 -5.41 -13.67
CA LYS A 60 -26.29 -5.43 -12.51
C LYS A 60 -26.52 -6.89 -12.07
N GLN A 61 -26.33 -7.16 -10.78
CA GLN A 61 -26.59 -8.47 -10.21
C GLN A 61 -28.05 -8.87 -10.44
N SER A 62 -28.28 -10.02 -11.07
CA SER A 62 -29.61 -10.59 -11.23
C SER A 62 -29.56 -12.11 -11.22
N LYS A 63 -30.43 -12.71 -10.40
CA LYS A 63 -30.62 -14.16 -10.37
C LYS A 63 -31.12 -14.71 -11.71
N SER A 64 -31.88 -13.91 -12.46
CA SER A 64 -32.43 -14.32 -13.76
C SER A 64 -31.43 -14.27 -14.91
N SER A 65 -30.36 -13.46 -14.81
CA SER A 65 -29.31 -13.39 -15.83
C SER A 65 -28.14 -14.35 -15.58
N GLY A 66 -28.18 -15.11 -14.48
CA GLY A 66 -27.08 -16.00 -14.06
C GLY A 66 -25.86 -15.27 -13.51
N ASN A 67 -25.82 -13.93 -13.56
CA ASN A 67 -24.77 -13.12 -12.94
C ASN A 67 -25.19 -12.76 -11.51
N PHE A 68 -25.00 -13.72 -10.59
CA PHE A 68 -25.27 -13.55 -9.17
C PHE A 68 -24.25 -14.31 -8.33
N LEU A 69 -23.53 -13.61 -7.46
CA LEU A 69 -22.55 -14.20 -6.56
C LEU A 69 -22.98 -13.98 -5.10
N THR A 70 -23.28 -15.07 -4.39
CA THR A 70 -23.58 -14.99 -2.95
C THR A 70 -22.31 -14.82 -2.13
N LEU A 71 -22.42 -14.27 -0.92
CA LEU A 71 -21.29 -14.20 0.02
C LEU A 71 -20.64 -15.58 0.24
N SER A 72 -21.45 -16.62 0.48
CA SER A 72 -20.95 -17.99 0.68
C SER A 72 -20.24 -18.54 -0.54
N ALA A 73 -20.73 -18.23 -1.76
CA ALA A 73 -20.07 -18.65 -2.99
C ALA A 73 -18.76 -17.87 -3.21
N ALA A 74 -18.74 -16.56 -2.94
CA ALA A 74 -17.53 -15.74 -3.03
C ALA A 74 -16.44 -16.23 -2.07
N THR A 75 -16.80 -16.48 -0.80
CA THR A 75 -15.84 -16.98 0.20
C THR A 75 -15.35 -18.39 -0.11
N ALA A 76 -16.22 -19.26 -0.64
CA ALA A 76 -15.81 -20.61 -1.04
C ALA A 76 -14.91 -20.60 -2.29
N LYS A 77 -15.16 -19.68 -3.23
CA LYS A 77 -14.44 -19.60 -4.51
C LYS A 77 -13.07 -18.91 -4.37
N TYR A 78 -12.98 -17.84 -3.60
CA TYR A 78 -11.77 -17.02 -3.51
C TYR A 78 -11.09 -17.04 -2.14
N GLY A 79 -11.76 -17.56 -1.10
CA GLY A 79 -11.35 -17.32 0.28
C GLY A 79 -11.85 -15.95 0.78
N ALA A 80 -11.97 -15.81 2.10
CA ALA A 80 -12.53 -14.60 2.71
C ALA A 80 -11.67 -13.35 2.43
N ASP A 81 -10.35 -13.47 2.54
CA ASP A 81 -9.45 -12.32 2.43
C ASP A 81 -9.32 -11.80 1.01
N ALA A 82 -9.09 -12.68 0.02
CA ALA A 82 -9.02 -12.24 -1.37
C ALA A 82 -10.36 -11.68 -1.87
N ALA A 83 -11.49 -12.23 -1.42
CA ALA A 83 -12.80 -11.64 -1.70
C ALA A 83 -12.95 -10.25 -1.09
N ARG A 84 -12.49 -10.04 0.15
CA ARG A 84 -12.51 -8.72 0.81
C ARG A 84 -11.57 -7.71 0.16
N VAL A 85 -10.40 -8.13 -0.32
CA VAL A 85 -9.51 -7.28 -1.13
C VAL A 85 -10.20 -6.82 -2.41
N ALA A 86 -10.85 -7.74 -3.13
CA ALA A 86 -11.62 -7.38 -4.33
C ALA A 86 -12.82 -6.46 -4.03
N MET A 87 -13.48 -6.64 -2.88
CA MET A 87 -14.54 -5.72 -2.43
C MET A 87 -13.97 -4.33 -2.09
N GLY A 88 -12.82 -4.26 -1.43
CA GLY A 88 -12.16 -2.97 -1.15
C GLY A 88 -11.70 -2.25 -2.42
N ASP A 89 -11.39 -2.97 -3.49
CA ASP A 89 -11.00 -2.38 -4.78
C ASP A 89 -12.20 -2.02 -5.68
N ALA A 90 -13.41 -2.48 -5.32
CA ALA A 90 -14.62 -2.35 -6.14
C ALA A 90 -15.05 -0.88 -6.35
N GLY A 91 -14.73 0.00 -5.41
CA GLY A 91 -14.97 1.44 -5.51
C GLY A 91 -15.31 2.08 -4.16
N ASP A 92 -14.87 3.32 -3.96
CA ASP A 92 -15.19 4.13 -2.76
C ASP A 92 -16.10 5.34 -3.09
N GLY A 93 -16.39 5.54 -4.38
CA GLY A 93 -17.10 6.71 -4.91
C GLY A 93 -18.62 6.63 -4.79
N ILE A 94 -19.34 7.61 -5.32
CA ILE A 94 -20.82 7.61 -5.36
C ILE A 94 -21.33 6.67 -6.46
N GLU A 95 -20.47 6.37 -7.44
CA GLU A 95 -20.75 5.45 -8.53
C GLU A 95 -20.88 4.00 -8.04
N ASP A 96 -21.58 3.17 -8.81
CA ASP A 96 -21.79 1.75 -8.48
C ASP A 96 -20.44 1.02 -8.34
N ALA A 97 -20.24 0.38 -7.19
CA ALA A 97 -19.04 -0.41 -6.94
C ALA A 97 -19.05 -1.69 -7.80
N ASN A 98 -17.92 -2.00 -8.43
CA ASN A 98 -17.79 -3.13 -9.35
C ASN A 98 -16.94 -4.26 -8.74
N PHE A 99 -17.56 -5.36 -8.36
CA PHE A 99 -16.83 -6.57 -7.98
C PHE A 99 -16.31 -7.28 -9.23
N GLU A 100 -14.98 -7.35 -9.35
CA GLU A 100 -14.31 -8.01 -10.47
C GLU A 100 -13.68 -9.33 -10.03
N GLU A 101 -14.16 -10.44 -10.61
CA GLU A 101 -13.61 -11.77 -10.32
C GLU A 101 -12.13 -11.90 -10.70
N SER A 102 -11.69 -11.17 -11.73
CA SER A 102 -10.28 -11.07 -12.12
C SER A 102 -9.42 -10.50 -10.98
N VAL A 103 -9.92 -9.45 -10.30
CA VAL A 103 -9.25 -8.84 -9.15
C VAL A 103 -9.21 -9.83 -7.99
N ALA A 104 -10.31 -10.53 -7.69
CA ALA A 104 -10.35 -11.56 -6.65
C ALA A 104 -9.35 -12.69 -6.93
N ASN A 105 -9.32 -13.23 -8.14
CA ASN A 105 -8.36 -14.26 -8.55
C ASN A 105 -6.91 -13.78 -8.43
N SER A 106 -6.60 -12.57 -8.90
CA SER A 106 -5.26 -12.00 -8.79
C SER A 106 -4.85 -11.78 -7.32
N SER A 107 -5.81 -11.47 -6.45
CA SER A 107 -5.58 -11.24 -5.04
C SER A 107 -5.21 -12.53 -4.30
N ILE A 108 -5.77 -13.69 -4.68
CA ILE A 108 -5.34 -14.99 -4.15
C ILE A 108 -3.84 -15.18 -4.39
N LEU A 109 -3.40 -15.01 -5.63
CA LEU A 109 -2.00 -15.21 -6.01
C LEU A 109 -1.09 -14.21 -5.29
N LYS A 110 -1.45 -12.92 -5.29
CA LYS A 110 -0.70 -11.87 -4.60
C LYS A 110 -0.52 -12.15 -3.10
N LEU A 111 -1.60 -12.52 -2.41
CA LEU A 111 -1.54 -12.81 -0.97
C LEU A 111 -0.73 -14.08 -0.69
N PHE A 112 -0.82 -15.09 -1.54
CA PHE A 112 -0.04 -16.31 -1.43
C PHE A 112 1.46 -16.06 -1.62
N GLU A 113 1.84 -15.36 -2.69
CA GLU A 113 3.23 -15.00 -2.98
C GLU A 113 3.81 -14.08 -1.91
N LEU A 114 3.04 -13.10 -1.43
CA LEU A 114 3.45 -12.20 -0.35
C LEU A 114 3.66 -12.97 0.96
N LYS A 115 2.74 -13.87 1.32
CA LYS A 115 2.89 -14.77 2.49
C LYS A 115 4.20 -15.57 2.37
N LYS A 116 4.38 -16.25 1.23
CA LYS A 116 5.55 -17.10 0.99
C LYS A 116 6.85 -16.28 1.08
N TRP A 117 6.87 -15.08 0.51
CA TRP A 117 8.03 -14.19 0.60
C TRP A 117 8.33 -13.78 2.06
N CYS A 118 7.31 -13.48 2.86
CA CYS A 118 7.50 -13.18 4.29
C CYS A 118 8.05 -14.40 5.06
N GLU A 119 7.53 -15.60 4.79
CA GLU A 119 8.04 -16.84 5.40
C GLU A 119 9.50 -17.10 5.04
N GLU A 120 9.85 -17.04 3.76
CA GLU A 120 11.22 -17.30 3.30
C GLU A 120 12.22 -16.28 3.86
N THR A 121 11.86 -15.00 3.86
CA THR A 121 12.75 -13.94 4.37
C THR A 121 12.94 -13.96 5.88
N ILE A 122 11.95 -14.43 6.65
CA ILE A 122 12.07 -14.50 8.11
C ILE A 122 12.64 -15.84 8.58
N PHE A 123 12.16 -16.96 8.04
CA PHE A 123 12.54 -18.29 8.50
C PHE A 123 13.90 -18.74 7.95
N GLU A 124 14.28 -18.32 6.75
CA GLU A 124 15.55 -18.70 6.11
C GLU A 124 16.59 -17.56 6.14
N ALA A 125 16.41 -16.57 7.02
CA ALA A 125 17.26 -15.40 7.13
C ALA A 125 18.73 -15.77 7.38
N HIS A 126 19.61 -15.39 6.46
CA HIS A 126 21.05 -15.48 6.59
C HIS A 126 21.62 -14.09 6.84
N LEU A 127 21.92 -13.81 8.11
CA LEU A 127 22.39 -12.49 8.54
C LEU A 127 23.87 -12.29 8.20
N VAL A 128 24.17 -11.18 7.54
CA VAL A 128 25.53 -10.73 7.22
C VAL A 128 25.82 -9.38 7.86
N SER A 129 27.10 -9.10 8.12
CA SER A 129 27.54 -7.88 8.83
C SER A 129 27.86 -6.71 7.90
N SER A 130 28.03 -6.96 6.60
CA SER A 130 28.52 -5.98 5.64
C SER A 130 28.08 -6.29 4.20
N ALA A 131 28.21 -5.30 3.30
CA ALA A 131 27.93 -5.46 1.88
C ALA A 131 28.94 -6.41 1.20
N GLU A 132 30.19 -6.38 1.63
CA GLU A 132 31.24 -7.26 1.12
C GLU A 132 30.95 -8.74 1.46
N GLU A 133 30.40 -8.99 2.65
CA GLU A 133 29.97 -10.33 3.05
C GLU A 133 28.72 -10.77 2.28
N TYR A 134 27.76 -9.87 2.06
CA TYR A 134 26.60 -10.13 1.20
C TYR A 134 27.03 -10.63 -0.19
N ALA A 135 27.95 -9.92 -0.86
CA ALA A 135 28.43 -10.29 -2.19
C ALA A 135 29.08 -11.69 -2.19
N LYS A 136 29.91 -11.99 -1.18
CA LYS A 136 30.56 -13.31 -1.04
C LYS A 136 29.54 -14.43 -0.84
N VAL A 137 28.55 -14.25 0.02
CA VAL A 137 27.53 -15.27 0.29
C VAL A 137 26.65 -15.48 -0.95
N ARG A 138 26.25 -14.40 -1.63
CA ARG A 138 25.51 -14.47 -2.89
C ARG A 138 26.26 -15.29 -3.94
N ASP A 139 27.55 -15.00 -4.14
CA ASP A 139 28.36 -15.67 -5.18
C ASP A 139 28.71 -17.12 -4.82
N SER A 140 28.57 -17.50 -3.54
CA SER A 140 28.84 -18.85 -3.08
C SER A 140 27.82 -19.90 -3.56
N ASN A 141 26.70 -19.49 -4.15
CA ASN A 141 25.58 -20.36 -4.60
C ASN A 141 25.02 -21.32 -3.52
N LYS A 142 25.34 -21.10 -2.25
CA LYS A 142 24.85 -21.93 -1.13
C LYS A 142 23.44 -21.54 -0.68
N VAL A 143 22.97 -20.35 -1.04
CA VAL A 143 21.66 -19.83 -0.66
C VAL A 143 20.73 -19.92 -1.87
N LYS A 144 19.58 -20.58 -1.70
CA LYS A 144 18.59 -20.74 -2.78
C LYS A 144 17.85 -19.44 -3.12
N ASN A 145 17.52 -18.65 -2.09
CA ASN A 145 16.84 -17.37 -2.24
C ASN A 145 17.76 -16.24 -1.76
N THR A 146 18.22 -15.39 -2.69
CA THR A 146 19.09 -14.24 -2.36
C THR A 146 18.45 -13.23 -1.42
N ASP A 147 17.12 -13.21 -1.36
CA ASP A 147 16.37 -12.29 -0.48
C ASP A 147 16.51 -12.66 0.99
N SER A 148 16.87 -13.92 1.29
CA SER A 148 17.10 -14.36 2.65
C SER A 148 18.45 -13.88 3.20
N ILE A 149 19.38 -13.45 2.33
CA ILE A 149 20.64 -12.84 2.75
C ILE A 149 20.37 -11.38 3.16
N GLN A 150 20.43 -11.11 4.45
CA GLN A 150 20.06 -9.82 5.01
C GLN A 150 21.19 -9.21 5.81
N ARG A 151 21.51 -7.97 5.50
CA ARG A 151 22.55 -7.21 6.19
C ARG A 151 22.02 -6.67 7.51
N THR A 152 22.91 -6.65 8.49
CA THR A 152 22.73 -6.02 9.79
C THR A 152 23.62 -4.77 9.90
N GLY A 153 23.30 -3.86 10.82
CA GLY A 153 24.09 -2.65 11.04
C GLY A 153 23.47 -1.39 10.41
N SER A 154 24.33 -0.44 10.02
CA SER A 154 23.89 0.93 9.70
C SER A 154 23.10 1.04 8.39
N PHE A 155 22.17 1.99 8.35
CA PHE A 155 21.35 2.23 7.16
C PHE A 155 22.14 2.96 6.07
N GLY A 156 22.22 2.33 4.91
CA GLY A 156 22.76 2.90 3.69
C GLY A 156 21.76 3.84 2.99
N PHE A 157 22.11 4.27 1.78
CA PHE A 157 21.28 5.18 0.98
C PHE A 157 19.90 4.59 0.65
N PHE A 158 19.86 3.36 0.11
CA PHE A 158 18.61 2.69 -0.25
C PHE A 158 17.74 2.38 0.97
N ASP A 159 18.36 2.08 2.11
CA ASP A 159 17.66 1.82 3.38
C ASP A 159 16.91 3.08 3.85
N LYS A 160 17.57 4.23 3.84
CA LYS A 160 16.98 5.51 4.27
C LYS A 160 15.84 5.95 3.36
N ILE A 161 16.00 5.79 2.04
CA ILE A 161 14.93 6.09 1.08
C ILE A 161 13.74 5.16 1.30
N PHE A 162 14.00 3.87 1.47
CA PHE A 162 12.94 2.88 1.67
C PHE A 162 12.19 3.13 2.98
N GLU A 163 12.89 3.34 4.09
CA GLU A 163 12.28 3.69 5.38
C GLU A 163 11.38 4.94 5.28
N ASN A 164 11.88 5.97 4.61
CA ASN A 164 11.13 7.20 4.40
C ASN A 164 9.87 6.97 3.55
N GLU A 165 9.95 6.15 2.51
CA GLU A 165 8.80 5.76 1.68
C GLU A 165 7.79 4.93 2.46
N LEU A 166 8.23 3.98 3.30
CA LEU A 166 7.35 3.21 4.18
C LEU A 166 6.56 4.11 5.12
N ASN A 167 7.22 5.08 5.76
CA ASN A 167 6.56 6.03 6.64
C ASN A 167 5.47 6.82 5.90
N GLY A 168 5.79 7.32 4.69
CA GLY A 168 4.83 8.04 3.86
C GLY A 168 3.61 7.20 3.46
N LEU A 169 3.82 5.92 3.12
CA LEU A 169 2.73 5.01 2.75
C LEU A 169 1.83 4.64 3.94
N VAL A 170 2.41 4.45 5.13
CA VAL A 170 1.65 4.23 6.36
C VAL A 170 0.79 5.45 6.71
N GLN A 171 1.33 6.66 6.61
CA GLN A 171 0.57 7.90 6.84
C GLN A 171 -0.57 8.07 5.82
N GLN A 172 -0.33 7.77 4.54
CA GLN A 172 -1.34 7.81 3.48
C GLN A 172 -2.46 6.79 3.75
N ALA A 173 -2.11 5.53 4.05
CA ALA A 173 -3.08 4.50 4.37
C ALA A 173 -3.94 4.87 5.59
N LYS A 174 -3.33 5.44 6.65
CA LYS A 174 -4.07 5.96 7.81
C LYS A 174 -5.09 7.01 7.43
N THR A 175 -4.67 7.96 6.59
CA THR A 175 -5.53 9.05 6.11
C THR A 175 -6.68 8.51 5.28
N HIS A 176 -6.42 7.56 4.38
CA HIS A 176 -7.44 6.94 3.55
C HIS A 176 -8.43 6.09 4.37
N TYR A 177 -7.96 5.31 5.34
CA TYR A 177 -8.85 4.59 6.25
C TYR A 177 -9.71 5.54 7.09
N GLY A 178 -9.15 6.64 7.60
CA GLY A 178 -9.89 7.65 8.34
C GLY A 178 -10.96 8.36 7.50
N ALA A 179 -10.69 8.53 6.20
CA ALA A 179 -11.62 9.08 5.22
C ALA A 179 -12.56 8.03 4.59
N THR A 180 -12.52 6.77 5.03
CA THR A 180 -13.30 5.65 4.47
C THR A 180 -13.06 5.36 2.99
N ASN A 181 -11.89 5.74 2.46
CA ASN A 181 -11.46 5.45 1.10
C ASN A 181 -10.69 4.12 1.07
N TYR A 182 -11.41 2.99 1.12
CA TYR A 182 -10.81 1.65 1.24
C TYR A 182 -10.00 1.23 0.02
N LYS A 183 -10.39 1.61 -1.20
CA LYS A 183 -9.61 1.42 -2.42
C LYS A 183 -8.29 2.17 -2.38
N LEU A 184 -8.31 3.43 -1.93
CA LEU A 184 -7.07 4.21 -1.78
C LEU A 184 -6.21 3.69 -0.62
N ALA A 185 -6.84 3.21 0.46
CA ALA A 185 -6.13 2.57 1.56
C ALA A 185 -5.48 1.26 1.11
N LEU A 186 -6.13 0.45 0.25
CA LEU A 186 -5.52 -0.72 -0.40
C LEU A 186 -4.39 -0.33 -1.34
N LYS A 187 -4.57 0.74 -2.10
CA LYS A 187 -3.51 1.26 -2.97
C LYS A 187 -2.25 1.54 -2.16
N ALA A 188 -2.35 2.32 -1.09
CA ALA A 188 -1.20 2.63 -0.24
C ALA A 188 -0.70 1.40 0.55
N GLY A 189 -1.60 0.69 1.20
CA GLY A 189 -1.33 -0.36 2.18
C GLY A 189 -1.06 -1.76 1.62
N LEU A 190 -1.29 -2.00 0.32
CA LEU A 190 -0.98 -3.26 -0.34
C LEU A 190 -0.12 -3.03 -1.59
N TYR A 191 -0.64 -2.28 -2.58
CA TYR A 191 0.00 -2.19 -3.90
C TYR A 191 1.27 -1.34 -3.88
N ASP A 192 1.20 -0.13 -3.33
CA ASP A 192 2.34 0.78 -3.27
C ASP A 192 3.39 0.27 -2.26
N LEU A 193 2.97 -0.30 -1.12
CA LEU A 193 3.89 -0.95 -0.18
C LEU A 193 4.65 -2.12 -0.84
N THR A 194 3.95 -2.99 -1.56
CA THR A 194 4.59 -4.08 -2.32
C THR A 194 5.57 -3.53 -3.36
N SER A 195 5.19 -2.47 -4.08
CA SER A 195 6.04 -1.82 -5.07
C SER A 195 7.29 -1.16 -4.46
N ALA A 196 7.17 -0.55 -3.27
CA ALA A 196 8.27 0.01 -2.52
C ALA A 196 9.27 -1.08 -2.11
N ARG A 197 8.77 -2.21 -1.58
CA ARG A 197 9.61 -3.38 -1.26
C ARG A 197 10.34 -3.90 -2.48
N ASP A 198 9.65 -4.10 -3.60
CA ASP A 198 10.26 -4.65 -4.82
C ASP A 198 11.33 -3.71 -5.38
N SER A 199 11.09 -2.40 -5.31
CA SER A 199 12.06 -1.37 -5.68
C SER A 199 13.30 -1.39 -4.78
N TYR A 200 13.10 -1.51 -3.46
CA TYR A 200 14.18 -1.62 -2.50
C TYR A 200 15.02 -2.87 -2.75
N ARG A 201 14.37 -4.04 -2.82
CA ARG A 201 14.97 -5.34 -3.14
C ARG A 201 15.83 -5.27 -4.39
N SER A 202 15.25 -4.77 -5.50
CA SER A 202 15.96 -4.66 -6.78
C SER A 202 17.15 -3.72 -6.69
N SER A 203 17.01 -2.58 -5.99
CA SER A 203 18.07 -1.58 -5.89
C SER A 203 19.24 -2.06 -5.03
N THR A 204 18.95 -2.72 -3.91
CA THR A 204 19.99 -3.27 -3.03
C THR A 204 20.71 -4.46 -3.64
N ALA A 205 20.01 -5.26 -4.45
CA ALA A 205 20.62 -6.37 -5.19
C ALA A 205 21.52 -5.85 -6.32
N ALA A 206 21.06 -4.84 -7.07
CA ALA A 206 21.86 -4.23 -8.15
C ALA A 206 23.09 -3.47 -7.64
N ALA A 207 23.06 -2.99 -6.40
CA ALA A 207 24.17 -2.31 -5.76
C ALA A 207 25.09 -3.25 -4.94
N ASP A 208 24.82 -4.57 -4.95
CA ASP A 208 25.59 -5.57 -4.20
C ASP A 208 25.68 -5.32 -2.68
N VAL A 209 24.67 -4.65 -2.10
CA VAL A 209 24.64 -4.31 -0.66
C VAL A 209 23.69 -5.18 0.17
N GLY A 210 22.71 -5.80 -0.47
CA GLY A 210 21.67 -6.58 0.19
C GLY A 210 20.67 -5.75 1.01
N MET A 211 19.53 -6.35 1.33
CA MET A 211 18.49 -5.71 2.15
C MET A 211 18.88 -5.72 3.63
N CYS A 212 18.46 -4.70 4.38
CA CYS A 212 18.64 -4.65 5.83
C CYS A 212 17.58 -5.47 6.56
N ALA A 213 17.99 -6.35 7.48
CA ALA A 213 17.10 -7.24 8.21
C ALA A 213 16.04 -6.50 9.04
N GLU A 214 16.42 -5.38 9.65
CA GLU A 214 15.51 -4.54 10.44
C GLU A 214 14.41 -3.94 9.56
N LEU A 215 14.75 -3.45 8.37
CA LEU A 215 13.79 -2.86 7.44
C LEU A 215 12.91 -3.90 6.77
N VAL A 216 13.43 -5.09 6.46
CA VAL A 216 12.61 -6.22 5.98
C VAL A 216 11.56 -6.57 7.03
N SER A 217 11.97 -6.74 8.28
CA SER A 217 11.05 -7.04 9.39
C SER A 217 10.02 -5.93 9.61
N ARG A 218 10.45 -4.65 9.55
CA ARG A 218 9.57 -3.48 9.66
C ARG A 218 8.55 -3.40 8.52
N TYR A 219 8.98 -3.68 7.29
CA TYR A 219 8.08 -3.74 6.14
C TYR A 219 7.01 -4.83 6.34
N ILE A 220 7.40 -6.04 6.74
CA ILE A 220 6.44 -7.14 6.96
C ILE A 220 5.44 -6.77 8.07
N GLU A 221 5.92 -6.13 9.14
CA GLU A 221 5.08 -5.63 10.22
C GLU A 221 4.06 -4.59 9.72
N TYR A 222 4.51 -3.58 8.96
CA TYR A 222 3.63 -2.57 8.39
C TYR A 222 2.66 -3.16 7.37
N GLN A 223 3.11 -4.08 6.52
CA GLN A 223 2.29 -4.76 5.52
C GLN A 223 1.14 -5.54 6.18
N ALA A 224 1.40 -6.23 7.30
CA ALA A 224 0.37 -6.90 8.08
C ALA A 224 -0.60 -5.90 8.73
N LEU A 225 -0.09 -4.84 9.37
CA LEU A 225 -0.92 -3.82 10.03
C LEU A 225 -1.83 -3.07 9.05
N MET A 226 -1.30 -2.69 7.88
CA MET A 226 -2.07 -1.96 6.87
C MET A 226 -3.15 -2.82 6.24
N LEU A 227 -2.94 -4.14 6.17
CA LEU A 227 -3.89 -5.06 5.55
C LEU A 227 -4.90 -5.66 6.54
N ALA A 228 -4.63 -5.60 7.85
CA ALA A 228 -5.50 -6.15 8.90
C ALA A 228 -6.99 -5.76 8.79
N PRO A 229 -7.38 -4.52 8.42
CA PRO A 229 -8.79 -4.16 8.25
C PRO A 229 -9.49 -4.91 7.10
N ILE A 230 -8.74 -5.34 6.08
CA ILE A 230 -9.29 -5.89 4.83
C ILE A 230 -9.05 -7.40 4.73
N ALA A 231 -7.83 -7.88 5.00
CA ALA A 231 -7.48 -9.30 5.03
C ALA A 231 -7.00 -9.73 6.43
N PRO A 232 -7.91 -9.81 7.42
CA PRO A 232 -7.54 -10.04 8.81
C PRO A 232 -6.92 -11.41 9.06
N HIS A 233 -7.33 -12.46 8.33
CA HIS A 233 -6.81 -13.82 8.59
C HIS A 233 -5.37 -13.95 8.11
N TRP A 234 -5.08 -13.43 6.91
CA TRP A 234 -3.73 -13.33 6.36
C TRP A 234 -2.83 -12.48 7.25
N ALA A 235 -3.31 -11.31 7.68
CA ALA A 235 -2.55 -10.39 8.51
C ALA A 235 -2.23 -11.00 9.89
N ASP A 236 -3.20 -11.66 10.52
CA ASP A 236 -3.00 -12.32 11.81
C ASP A 236 -2.04 -13.50 11.71
N TYR A 237 -2.09 -14.27 10.61
CA TYR A 237 -1.11 -15.32 10.34
C TYR A 237 0.31 -14.74 10.21
N VAL A 238 0.51 -13.70 9.41
CA VAL A 238 1.84 -13.07 9.27
C VAL A 238 2.33 -12.53 10.62
N TRP A 239 1.43 -11.93 11.40
CA TRP A 239 1.75 -11.36 12.71
C TRP A 239 2.16 -12.41 13.75
N THR A 240 1.37 -13.47 13.89
CA THR A 240 1.54 -14.48 14.94
C THR A 240 2.44 -15.63 14.52
N GLU A 241 2.32 -16.12 13.29
CA GLU A 241 3.05 -17.29 12.82
C GLU A 241 4.38 -16.95 12.15
N VAL A 242 4.47 -15.83 11.42
CA VAL A 242 5.72 -15.43 10.76
C VAL A 242 6.56 -14.55 11.68
N LEU A 243 6.01 -13.45 12.18
CA LEU A 243 6.72 -12.50 13.05
C LEU A 243 6.78 -12.93 14.51
N LYS A 244 6.09 -14.02 14.89
CA LYS A 244 6.05 -14.56 16.27
C LYS A 244 5.68 -13.52 17.33
N LYS A 245 4.77 -12.59 17.00
CA LYS A 245 4.25 -11.60 17.96
C LYS A 245 3.37 -12.32 19.00
N PRO A 246 3.35 -11.85 20.27
CA PRO A 246 2.80 -12.61 21.40
C PRO A 246 1.27 -12.67 21.44
N SER A 247 0.56 -11.85 20.67
CA SER A 247 -0.91 -11.80 20.65
C SER A 247 -1.42 -11.46 19.26
N THR A 248 -2.70 -11.74 19.01
CA THR A 248 -3.37 -11.43 17.75
C THR A 248 -3.18 -9.98 17.32
N ILE A 249 -3.08 -9.76 16.01
CA ILE A 249 -2.97 -8.43 15.41
C ILE A 249 -4.20 -7.56 15.72
N GLN A 250 -5.33 -8.14 16.11
CA GLN A 250 -6.54 -7.41 16.47
C GLN A 250 -6.35 -6.51 17.71
N ASN A 251 -5.33 -6.79 18.53
CA ASN A 251 -4.96 -5.95 19.68
C ASN A 251 -3.88 -4.91 19.33
N ALA A 252 -3.32 -4.97 18.13
CA ALA A 252 -2.26 -4.06 17.71
C ALA A 252 -2.82 -2.66 17.44
N THR A 253 -2.00 -1.64 17.68
CA THR A 253 -2.34 -0.26 17.37
C THR A 253 -1.81 0.12 15.99
N PHE A 254 -2.46 1.09 15.36
CA PHE A 254 -1.95 1.63 14.10
C PHE A 254 -0.57 2.28 14.37
N PRO A 255 0.47 1.97 13.58
CA PRO A 255 1.83 2.40 13.88
C PRO A 255 1.94 3.93 13.82
N ASN A 256 2.70 4.49 14.77
CA ASN A 256 3.10 5.89 14.75
C ASN A 256 4.46 5.99 14.05
N VAL A 257 4.52 6.71 12.94
CA VAL A 257 5.72 6.82 12.09
C VAL A 257 6.16 8.28 11.98
N PRO A 258 7.48 8.55 11.86
CA PRO A 258 7.99 9.89 11.61
C PRO A 258 7.46 10.49 10.31
N ASP A 259 7.46 11.82 10.23
CA ASP A 259 7.17 12.53 8.99
C ASP A 259 8.23 12.25 7.92
N THR A 260 7.78 12.25 6.66
CA THR A 260 8.67 12.02 5.53
C THR A 260 9.63 13.19 5.33
N ASN A 261 10.89 12.90 5.05
CA ASN A 261 11.89 13.88 4.66
C ASN A 261 11.71 14.27 3.17
N PRO A 262 11.40 15.55 2.86
CA PRO A 262 11.24 16.02 1.48
C PRO A 262 12.50 15.84 0.61
N GLU A 263 13.69 15.91 1.21
CA GLU A 263 14.95 15.71 0.50
C GLU A 263 15.07 14.27 -0.01
N LEU A 264 14.76 13.28 0.84
CA LEU A 264 14.78 11.87 0.46
C LEU A 264 13.69 11.56 -0.59
N ASN A 265 12.53 12.21 -0.50
CA ASN A 265 11.50 12.11 -1.54
C ASN A 265 12.02 12.61 -2.89
N ALA A 266 12.67 13.78 -2.92
CA ALA A 266 13.25 14.35 -4.13
C ALA A 266 14.37 13.47 -4.70
N GLN A 267 15.25 12.94 -3.84
CA GLN A 267 16.30 12.00 -4.24
C GLN A 267 15.70 10.73 -4.86
N THR A 268 14.66 10.16 -4.24
CA THR A 268 13.96 8.96 -4.75
C THR A 268 13.35 9.21 -6.12
N ALA A 269 12.62 10.32 -6.28
CA ALA A 269 12.02 10.71 -7.55
C ALA A 269 13.08 10.91 -8.64
N TYR A 270 14.18 11.57 -8.30
CA TYR A 270 15.30 11.80 -9.22
C TYR A 270 15.95 10.49 -9.69
N VAL A 271 16.28 9.58 -8.74
CA VAL A 271 16.91 8.29 -9.06
C VAL A 271 15.98 7.43 -9.91
N ARG A 272 14.70 7.28 -9.51
CA ARG A 272 13.72 6.50 -10.28
C ARG A 272 13.48 7.07 -11.67
N GLY A 273 13.30 8.39 -11.77
CA GLY A 273 13.09 9.09 -13.04
C GLY A 273 14.27 8.93 -13.98
N THR A 274 15.49 9.13 -13.47
CA THR A 274 16.72 8.99 -14.26
C THR A 274 16.91 7.55 -14.75
N SER A 275 16.77 6.55 -13.87
CA SER A 275 16.87 5.14 -14.22
C SER A 275 15.80 4.71 -15.24
N SER A 276 14.56 5.19 -15.09
CA SER A 276 13.48 4.93 -16.05
C SER A 276 13.77 5.57 -17.42
N ASN A 277 14.30 6.79 -17.45
CA ASN A 277 14.68 7.45 -18.69
C ASN A 277 15.80 6.72 -19.44
N ILE A 278 16.82 6.24 -18.70
CA ILE A 278 17.94 5.47 -19.27
C ILE A 278 17.42 4.17 -19.89
N THR A 279 16.67 3.38 -19.13
CA THR A 279 16.13 2.09 -19.58
C THR A 279 15.11 2.24 -20.72
N SER A 280 14.30 3.29 -20.70
CA SER A 280 13.36 3.61 -21.78
C SER A 280 14.08 4.02 -23.07
N ALA A 281 15.16 4.82 -22.97
CA ALA A 281 15.97 5.19 -24.11
C ALA A 281 16.62 3.95 -24.77
N GLU A 282 17.12 3.02 -23.95
CA GLU A 282 17.62 1.72 -24.42
C GLU A 282 16.53 0.90 -25.11
N GLY A 283 15.37 0.71 -24.46
CA GLY A 283 14.26 -0.05 -25.03
C GLY A 283 13.75 0.54 -26.36
N ALA A 284 13.79 1.86 -26.51
CA ALA A 284 13.47 2.52 -27.77
C ALA A 284 14.46 2.19 -28.90
N GLN A 285 15.76 2.05 -28.59
CA GLN A 285 16.76 1.63 -29.57
C GLN A 285 16.59 0.16 -29.96
N GLN A 286 16.34 -0.73 -29.00
CA GLN A 286 16.04 -2.14 -29.29
C GLN A 286 14.83 -2.30 -30.22
N LYS A 287 13.75 -1.53 -29.98
CA LYS A 287 12.58 -1.50 -30.87
C LYS A 287 12.88 -0.98 -32.28
N LYS A 288 13.82 -0.04 -32.43
CA LYS A 288 14.28 0.43 -33.75
C LYS A 288 15.08 -0.65 -34.47
N MET A 289 15.97 -1.35 -33.77
CA MET A 289 16.75 -2.47 -34.30
C MET A 289 15.84 -3.59 -34.82
N ALA A 290 14.82 -3.97 -34.05
CA ALA A 290 13.84 -4.98 -34.44
C ALA A 290 13.04 -4.61 -35.71
N LYS A 291 12.97 -3.32 -36.05
CA LYS A 291 12.35 -2.80 -37.28
C LYS A 291 13.35 -2.59 -38.42
N GLY A 292 14.57 -3.11 -38.30
CA GLY A 292 15.63 -2.95 -39.31
C GLY A 292 16.15 -1.52 -39.48
N LYS A 293 15.88 -0.63 -38.52
CA LYS A 293 16.35 0.76 -38.57
C LYS A 293 17.74 0.88 -37.94
N THR A 294 18.54 1.80 -38.48
CA THR A 294 19.85 2.15 -37.92
C THR A 294 19.70 2.64 -36.48
N VAL A 295 20.46 2.03 -35.58
CA VAL A 295 20.53 2.37 -34.15
C VAL A 295 21.85 3.06 -33.82
N SER A 296 21.85 3.85 -32.75
CA SER A 296 23.02 4.63 -32.35
C SER A 296 24.07 3.82 -31.56
N PHE A 297 23.73 2.63 -31.08
CA PHE A 297 24.65 1.72 -30.41
C PHE A 297 24.22 0.25 -30.61
N ASP A 298 25.18 -0.66 -30.50
CA ASP A 298 24.96 -2.11 -30.59
C ASP A 298 24.56 -2.67 -29.21
N PRO A 299 23.32 -3.18 -29.02
CA PRO A 299 22.86 -3.68 -27.72
C PRO A 299 23.56 -4.96 -27.25
N THR A 300 24.29 -5.65 -28.13
CA THR A 300 24.95 -6.94 -27.86
C THR A 300 26.38 -6.80 -27.33
N LYS A 301 26.92 -5.58 -27.34
CA LYS A 301 28.27 -5.27 -26.85
C LYS A 301 28.23 -4.65 -25.46
N ASP A 302 29.40 -4.59 -24.83
CA ASP A 302 29.60 -3.89 -23.58
C ASP A 302 29.13 -2.44 -23.66
N LYS A 303 28.39 -2.03 -22.64
CA LYS A 303 27.71 -0.75 -22.60
C LYS A 303 28.50 0.21 -21.71
N LYS A 304 28.65 1.45 -22.18
CA LYS A 304 29.19 2.55 -21.39
C LYS A 304 28.12 3.63 -21.25
N LEU A 305 27.68 3.88 -20.01
CA LEU A 305 26.83 5.01 -19.67
C LEU A 305 27.71 6.17 -19.17
N VAL A 306 27.50 7.36 -19.71
CA VAL A 306 28.14 8.59 -19.23
C VAL A 306 27.05 9.54 -18.75
N ILE A 307 27.03 9.81 -17.44
CA ILE A 307 26.07 10.71 -16.81
C ILE A 307 26.75 12.06 -16.61
N PHE A 308 26.14 13.12 -17.13
CA PHE A 308 26.58 14.49 -16.89
C PHE A 308 25.65 15.13 -15.86
N ALA A 309 26.22 15.70 -14.81
CA ALA A 309 25.51 16.49 -13.82
C ALA A 309 26.16 17.88 -13.75
N GLN A 310 25.33 18.93 -13.69
CA GLN A 310 25.80 20.29 -13.46
C GLN A 310 25.50 20.68 -12.03
N ALA A 311 26.50 21.18 -11.32
CA ALA A 311 26.34 21.66 -9.94
C ALA A 311 25.48 22.95 -9.88
N GLU A 312 25.50 23.74 -10.96
CA GLU A 312 24.78 24.99 -11.07
C GLU A 312 24.04 25.06 -12.41
N TYR A 313 22.89 25.73 -12.41
CA TYR A 313 22.18 26.02 -13.65
C TYR A 313 23.03 26.89 -14.57
N PRO A 314 23.03 26.65 -15.89
CA PRO A 314 23.57 27.58 -16.86
C PRO A 314 22.96 28.97 -16.67
N LYS A 315 23.74 30.03 -16.87
CA LYS A 315 23.33 31.43 -16.60
C LYS A 315 21.96 31.79 -17.17
N TRP A 316 21.63 31.30 -18.36
CA TRP A 316 20.33 31.55 -18.99
C TRP A 316 19.17 30.84 -18.28
N GLN A 317 19.37 29.65 -17.73
CA GLN A 317 18.36 28.93 -16.93
C GLN A 317 18.23 29.55 -15.55
N ALA A 318 19.35 29.90 -14.91
CA ALA A 318 19.36 30.55 -13.60
C ALA A 318 18.48 31.81 -13.59
N ARG A 319 18.60 32.66 -14.62
CA ARG A 319 17.75 33.84 -14.82
C ARG A 319 16.25 33.52 -14.78
N TYR A 320 15.82 32.44 -15.46
CA TYR A 320 14.41 32.06 -15.47
C TYR A 320 13.96 31.42 -14.16
N VAL A 321 14.83 30.65 -13.50
CA VAL A 321 14.55 30.10 -12.17
C VAL A 321 14.34 31.23 -11.16
N ASP A 322 15.18 32.27 -11.19
CA ASP A 322 15.06 33.43 -10.31
C ASP A 322 13.79 34.25 -10.62
N LEU A 323 13.46 34.49 -11.90
CA LEU A 323 12.20 35.13 -12.29
C LEU A 323 10.96 34.38 -11.77
N VAL A 324 10.98 33.05 -11.80
CA VAL A 324 9.90 32.23 -11.25
C VAL A 324 9.90 32.29 -9.73
N ARG A 325 11.07 32.25 -9.08
CA ARG A 325 11.21 32.33 -7.62
C ARG A 325 10.65 33.65 -7.09
N ASP A 326 10.97 34.78 -7.72
CA ASP A 326 10.47 36.11 -7.36
C ASP A 326 8.95 36.23 -7.57
N ALA A 327 8.42 35.59 -8.60
CA ALA A 327 6.98 35.57 -8.86
C ALA A 327 6.22 34.60 -7.93
N PHE A 328 6.92 33.77 -7.15
CA PHE A 328 6.32 32.72 -6.33
C PHE A 328 5.90 33.18 -4.93
N ASP A 329 6.01 34.47 -4.61
CA ASP A 329 5.76 35.06 -3.28
C ASP A 329 4.32 34.90 -2.73
N GLY A 330 3.44 34.18 -3.43
CA GLY A 330 2.08 33.86 -2.98
C GLY A 330 1.54 32.50 -3.45
N LEU A 331 2.41 31.54 -3.85
CA LEU A 331 2.01 30.23 -4.39
C LEU A 331 1.18 30.29 -5.70
N THR A 332 1.14 31.45 -6.35
CA THR A 332 0.43 31.66 -7.63
C THR A 332 1.38 32.24 -8.66
N VAL A 333 1.47 31.59 -9.82
CA VAL A 333 2.36 31.98 -10.91
C VAL A 333 1.51 32.31 -12.14
N ASP A 334 1.46 33.58 -12.55
CA ASP A 334 0.90 33.94 -13.85
C ASP A 334 1.99 33.84 -14.94
N VAL A 335 1.87 32.77 -15.73
CA VAL A 335 2.78 32.43 -16.84
C VAL A 335 2.81 33.53 -17.89
N LYS A 336 1.71 34.26 -18.13
CA LYS A 336 1.70 35.34 -19.13
C LYS A 336 2.61 36.48 -18.71
N THR A 337 2.49 36.95 -17.46
CA THR A 337 3.37 38.00 -16.91
C THR A 337 4.84 37.61 -16.92
N ILE A 338 5.17 36.36 -16.59
CA ILE A 338 6.57 35.90 -16.60
C ILE A 338 7.11 35.83 -18.02
N THR A 339 6.31 35.38 -18.98
CA THR A 339 6.71 35.29 -20.39
C THR A 339 7.03 36.68 -20.95
N THR A 340 6.26 37.71 -20.57
CA THR A 340 6.54 39.10 -20.96
C THR A 340 7.86 39.60 -20.35
N LYS A 341 8.10 39.36 -19.05
CA LYS A 341 9.37 39.73 -18.38
C LYS A 341 10.58 38.95 -18.93
N ALA A 342 10.38 37.70 -19.34
CA ALA A 342 11.40 36.86 -19.95
C ALA A 342 11.83 37.34 -21.35
N ALA A 343 10.92 37.98 -22.10
CA ALA A 343 11.18 38.48 -23.45
C ALA A 343 12.01 39.77 -23.46
N ASP A 344 12.04 40.53 -22.37
CA ASP A 344 12.92 41.68 -22.20
C ASP A 344 14.36 41.20 -22.00
N LYS A 345 15.22 41.40 -23.01
CA LYS A 345 16.64 40.97 -22.99
C LYS A 345 17.57 41.93 -22.23
N SER A 346 17.02 42.96 -21.60
CA SER A 346 17.74 44.10 -21.00
C SER A 346 17.89 44.04 -19.47
N ALA A 347 17.43 42.97 -18.81
CA ALA A 347 17.55 42.77 -17.36
C ALA A 347 18.40 41.54 -17.00
#